data_AF-A0A9D0U275-F1
#
_entry.id   AF-A0A9D0U275-F1
#
_cell.length_a   1.000
_cell.length_b   1.000
_cell.length_c   1.000
_cell.angle_alpha   90.00
_cell.angle_beta   90.00
_cell.angle_gamma   90.00
#
_symmetry.space_group_name_H-M   'P 1'
#
loop_
_entity.id
_entity.type
_entity.pdbx_description
1 polymer ?
#
loop_
_entity_poly.entity_id
_entity_poly.type
_entity_poly.pdbx_seq_one_letter_code
_entity_poly.pdbx_strand_id
1 'polypeptide(L)'
;MKTKILLMLFSSFFLLPLGYAASFGSSYATIAKEHCTSQPRRAGEQTIVQKCPSFKDIGISIVKDDVQQYIVLSRNNQQYPLIFKETTTKNSTRTTLGPTIEWRLNRSRTNSVVGMIMRVYVHTSATKKRSFLVVSKVTSQTICIVGSIPPQRNQNKQARVMVDNSANMPCISTPLPQDMILKTLVGSWVEPVPGNKQKMQGFRLYANGDAESINMRTLQYQKWRVEGNNIIFT
;
A
#
# COMPACT_ATOMS: atom_id res chain seq x y z
N MET A 1 81.07 20.47 7.48
CA MET A 1 79.77 21.16 7.33
C MET A 1 79.23 20.95 5.92
N LYS A 2 78.35 19.97 5.66
CA LYS A 2 77.39 19.94 4.55
C LYS A 2 76.27 18.93 4.88
N THR A 3 75.22 19.40 5.53
CA THR A 3 74.03 18.60 5.87
C THR A 3 73.09 18.63 4.67
N LYS A 4 72.87 17.48 4.01
CA LYS A 4 71.89 17.36 2.92
C LYS A 4 70.50 17.13 3.54
N ILE A 5 69.60 18.08 3.36
CA ILE A 5 68.18 17.96 3.73
C ILE A 5 67.48 17.19 2.61
N LEU A 6 67.02 15.98 2.91
CA LEU A 6 66.21 15.15 2.03
C LEU A 6 64.73 15.52 2.23
N LEU A 7 64.16 16.25 1.28
CA LEU A 7 62.74 16.63 1.28
C LEU A 7 61.90 15.43 0.85
N MET A 8 61.24 14.74 1.79
CA MET A 8 60.25 13.71 1.48
C MET A 8 58.92 14.37 1.11
N LEU A 9 58.58 14.36 -0.18
CA LEU A 9 57.27 14.74 -0.69
C LEU A 9 56.25 13.63 -0.39
N PHE A 10 55.45 13.79 0.66
CA PHE A 10 54.27 12.96 0.91
C PHE A 10 53.18 13.33 -0.11
N SER A 11 53.11 12.56 -1.20
CA SER A 11 51.96 12.59 -2.11
C SER A 11 50.79 11.90 -1.42
N SER A 12 49.92 12.67 -0.76
CA SER A 12 48.61 12.17 -0.32
C SER A 12 47.75 11.88 -1.54
N PHE A 13 47.74 10.63 -1.99
CA PHE A 13 46.76 10.11 -2.92
C PHE A 13 45.38 10.15 -2.23
N PHE A 14 44.62 11.21 -2.47
CA PHE A 14 43.20 11.27 -2.11
C PHE A 14 42.47 10.22 -2.96
N LEU A 15 42.23 9.04 -2.39
CA LEU A 15 41.29 8.06 -2.94
C LEU A 15 39.89 8.69 -2.90
N LEU A 16 39.48 9.33 -4.00
CA LEU A 16 38.10 9.74 -4.19
C LEU A 16 37.22 8.48 -4.15
N PRO A 17 36.23 8.40 -3.25
CA PRO A 17 35.31 7.29 -3.25
C PRO A 17 34.55 7.31 -4.59
N LEU A 18 34.66 6.22 -5.36
CA LEU A 18 33.84 5.96 -6.53
C LEU A 18 32.37 5.90 -6.07
N GLY A 19 31.70 7.04 -6.10
CA GLY A 19 30.27 7.14 -5.84
C GLY A 19 29.53 6.41 -6.95
N TYR A 20 29.11 5.17 -6.69
CA TYR A 20 28.22 4.44 -7.59
C TYR A 20 26.84 5.13 -7.57
N ALA A 21 26.58 5.95 -8.59
CA ALA A 21 25.25 6.50 -8.79
C ALA A 21 24.26 5.36 -9.05
N ALA A 22 23.16 5.33 -8.30
CA ALA A 22 22.10 4.34 -8.53
C ALA A 22 21.51 4.54 -9.94
N SER A 23 21.43 3.46 -10.71
CA SER A 23 20.83 3.45 -12.05
C SER A 23 19.43 2.84 -11.97
N PHE A 24 18.44 3.50 -12.57
CA PHE A 24 17.04 3.07 -12.50
C PHE A 24 16.43 2.82 -13.88
N GLY A 25 15.54 1.83 -13.97
CA GLY A 25 14.80 1.47 -15.20
C GLY A 25 13.30 1.30 -14.95
N SER A 26 12.51 1.41 -16.02
CA SER A 26 11.06 1.14 -15.98
C SER A 26 10.74 -0.22 -16.59
N SER A 27 9.76 -0.90 -16.00
CA SER A 27 9.09 -2.06 -16.56
C SER A 27 7.58 -1.86 -16.42
N TYR A 28 6.78 -2.44 -17.30
CA TYR A 28 5.33 -2.20 -17.32
C TYR A 28 4.58 -3.52 -17.12
N ALA A 29 3.55 -3.49 -16.27
CA ALA A 29 2.65 -4.61 -16.07
C ALA A 29 1.22 -4.18 -16.38
N THR A 30 0.49 -4.99 -17.16
CA THR A 30 -0.92 -4.75 -17.44
C THR A 30 -1.78 -5.19 -16.26
N ILE A 31 -2.79 -4.38 -15.98
CA ILE A 31 -3.89 -4.66 -15.06
C ILE A 31 -5.24 -4.38 -15.74
N ALA A 32 -5.26 -4.41 -17.07
CA ALA A 32 -6.49 -4.31 -17.83
C ALA A 32 -7.42 -5.48 -17.48
N LYS A 33 -8.73 -5.22 -17.51
CA LYS A 33 -9.76 -6.11 -16.96
C LYS A 33 -9.68 -7.52 -17.56
N GLU A 34 -9.40 -7.61 -18.84
CA GLU A 34 -9.25 -8.83 -19.63
C GLU A 34 -8.10 -9.74 -19.18
N HIS A 35 -7.12 -9.18 -18.45
CA HIS A 35 -5.99 -9.94 -17.91
C HIS A 35 -6.14 -10.28 -16.43
N CYS A 36 -7.24 -9.84 -15.79
CA CYS A 36 -7.48 -10.09 -14.37
C CYS A 36 -8.65 -11.07 -14.17
N THR A 37 -8.49 -11.99 -13.21
CA THR A 37 -9.50 -13.00 -12.87
C THR A 37 -10.26 -12.58 -11.62
N SER A 38 -11.59 -12.52 -11.71
CA SER A 38 -12.45 -12.24 -10.56
C SER A 38 -12.43 -13.41 -9.57
N GLN A 39 -12.34 -13.09 -8.28
CA GLN A 39 -12.52 -14.09 -7.23
C GLN A 39 -14.01 -14.39 -7.01
N PRO A 40 -14.37 -15.63 -6.65
CA PRO A 40 -15.73 -15.97 -6.28
C PRO A 40 -16.19 -15.11 -5.08
N ARG A 41 -17.40 -14.56 -5.18
CA ARG A 41 -18.01 -13.70 -4.16
C ARG A 41 -18.87 -14.54 -3.22
N ARG A 42 -18.84 -14.24 -1.93
CA ARG A 42 -19.81 -14.82 -0.99
C ARG A 42 -21.15 -14.08 -1.09
N ALA A 43 -22.24 -14.74 -0.72
CA ALA A 43 -23.56 -14.11 -0.66
C ALA A 43 -23.51 -12.91 0.30
N GLY A 44 -23.95 -11.73 -0.18
CA GLY A 44 -23.92 -10.47 0.58
C GLY A 44 -22.63 -9.65 0.46
N GLU A 45 -21.58 -10.16 -0.18
CA GLU A 45 -20.31 -9.43 -0.33
C GLU A 45 -20.36 -8.45 -1.52
N GLN A 46 -20.35 -7.14 -1.22
CA GLN A 46 -20.37 -6.06 -2.23
C GLN A 46 -19.00 -5.80 -2.88
N THR A 47 -17.93 -6.25 -2.23
CA THR A 47 -16.57 -6.12 -2.73
C THR A 47 -16.29 -7.09 -3.88
N ILE A 48 -15.64 -6.58 -4.92
CA ILE A 48 -15.10 -7.36 -6.04
C ILE A 48 -13.59 -7.36 -5.92
N VAL A 49 -13.01 -8.55 -5.85
CA VAL A 49 -11.56 -8.73 -5.91
C VAL A 49 -11.19 -9.35 -7.26
N GLN A 50 -10.28 -8.72 -7.98
CA GLN A 50 -9.73 -9.23 -9.23
C GLN A 50 -8.23 -9.45 -9.08
N LYS A 51 -7.77 -10.69 -9.27
CA LYS A 51 -6.35 -11.04 -9.28
C LYS A 51 -5.78 -10.75 -10.66
N CYS A 52 -4.71 -9.98 -10.73
CA CYS A 52 -4.03 -9.63 -11.98
C CYS A 52 -2.68 -10.36 -12.08
N PRO A 53 -2.02 -10.38 -13.26
CA PRO A 53 -0.71 -10.99 -13.42
C PRO A 53 0.29 -10.38 -12.44
N SER A 54 1.04 -11.23 -11.74
CA SER A 54 2.03 -10.76 -10.77
C SER A 54 3.22 -10.10 -11.46
N PHE A 55 3.92 -9.23 -10.74
CA PHE A 55 5.18 -8.63 -11.23
C PHE A 55 6.33 -9.07 -10.33
N LYS A 56 7.21 -9.92 -10.86
CA LYS A 56 8.22 -10.65 -10.05
C LYS A 56 7.54 -11.38 -8.88
N ASP A 57 8.02 -11.18 -7.66
CA ASP A 57 7.50 -11.74 -6.42
C ASP A 57 6.34 -10.94 -5.80
N ILE A 58 5.81 -9.93 -6.52
CA ILE A 58 4.72 -9.09 -6.05
C ILE A 58 3.41 -9.49 -6.72
N GLY A 59 2.50 -10.04 -5.93
CA GLY A 59 1.13 -10.30 -6.35
C GLY A 59 0.32 -9.01 -6.42
N ILE A 60 -0.62 -8.95 -7.35
CA ILE A 60 -1.42 -7.75 -7.64
C ILE A 60 -2.90 -8.11 -7.62
N SER A 61 -3.66 -7.47 -6.75
CA SER A 61 -5.11 -7.56 -6.73
C SER A 61 -5.75 -6.18 -6.82
N ILE A 62 -6.78 -6.05 -7.65
CA ILE A 62 -7.64 -4.89 -7.68
C ILE A 62 -8.84 -5.18 -6.79
N VAL A 63 -9.11 -4.27 -5.86
CA VAL A 63 -10.30 -4.34 -5.02
C VAL A 63 -11.21 -3.18 -5.39
N LYS A 64 -12.47 -3.50 -5.64
CA LYS A 64 -13.52 -2.54 -6.01
C LYS A 64 -14.71 -2.73 -5.10
N ASP A 65 -15.15 -1.65 -4.47
CA ASP A 65 -16.46 -1.55 -3.84
C ASP A 65 -17.31 -0.50 -4.60
N ASP A 66 -18.47 -0.13 -4.04
CA ASP A 66 -19.39 0.80 -4.69
C ASP A 66 -18.85 2.24 -4.80
N VAL A 67 -17.82 2.59 -4.02
CA VAL A 67 -17.35 3.98 -3.88
C VAL A 67 -15.88 4.18 -4.25
N GLN A 68 -15.05 3.14 -4.25
CA GLN A 68 -13.63 3.24 -4.50
C GLN A 68 -13.05 1.99 -5.18
N GLN A 69 -11.93 2.22 -5.88
CA GLN A 69 -11.09 1.19 -6.45
C GLN A 69 -9.65 1.41 -5.94
N TYR A 70 -9.06 0.36 -5.36
CA TYR A 70 -7.69 0.39 -4.85
C TYR A 70 -6.94 -0.88 -5.26
N ILE A 71 -5.62 -0.88 -5.05
CA ILE A 71 -4.76 -2.04 -5.31
C ILE A 71 -4.30 -2.62 -3.99
N VAL A 72 -4.31 -3.94 -3.88
CA VAL A 72 -3.59 -4.66 -2.83
C VAL A 72 -2.38 -5.33 -3.50
N LEU A 73 -1.19 -4.94 -3.06
CA LEU A 73 0.03 -5.65 -3.40
C LEU A 73 0.30 -6.72 -2.35
N SER A 74 0.72 -7.92 -2.76
CA SER A 74 1.09 -8.98 -1.84
C SER A 74 2.52 -9.42 -2.06
N ARG A 75 3.26 -9.62 -0.97
CA ARG A 75 4.65 -10.11 -0.99
C ARG A 75 4.92 -10.82 0.32
N ASN A 76 5.55 -12.01 0.27
CA ASN A 76 5.87 -12.82 1.46
C ASN A 76 4.67 -13.07 2.37
N ASN A 77 3.51 -13.41 1.80
CA ASN A 77 2.23 -13.58 2.49
C ASN A 77 1.68 -12.34 3.22
N GLN A 78 2.36 -11.19 3.14
CA GLN A 78 1.87 -9.92 3.65
C GLN A 78 1.12 -9.16 2.54
N GLN A 79 0.08 -8.44 2.93
CA GLN A 79 -0.73 -7.61 2.04
C GLN A 79 -0.52 -6.12 2.34
N TYR A 80 -0.51 -5.33 1.28
CA TYR A 80 -0.25 -3.91 1.30
C TYR A 80 -1.34 -3.18 0.48
N PRO A 81 -2.44 -2.78 1.13
CA PRO A 81 -3.48 -1.99 0.49
C PRO A 81 -2.96 -0.58 0.16
N LEU A 82 -3.15 -0.15 -1.08
CA LEU A 82 -2.75 1.15 -1.60
C LEU A 82 -4.00 1.95 -1.98
N ILE A 83 -4.53 2.68 -1.01
CA ILE A 83 -5.77 3.43 -1.12
C ILE A 83 -5.49 4.80 -1.74
N PHE A 84 -5.93 5.01 -2.99
CA PHE A 84 -5.57 6.21 -3.74
C PHE A 84 -6.34 7.47 -3.36
N LYS A 85 -7.57 7.31 -2.85
CA LYS A 85 -8.49 8.41 -2.54
C LYS A 85 -7.88 9.45 -1.58
N GLU A 86 -7.10 9.00 -0.61
CA GLU A 86 -6.42 9.84 0.38
C GLU A 86 -5.37 10.78 -0.24
N THR A 87 -4.87 10.42 -1.42
CA THR A 87 -3.71 11.10 -2.04
C THR A 87 -4.05 11.94 -3.27
N THR A 88 -5.30 11.89 -3.77
CA THR A 88 -5.69 12.63 -4.97
C THR A 88 -6.59 13.83 -4.68
N THR A 89 -7.63 13.71 -3.83
CA THR A 89 -8.55 14.82 -3.49
C THR A 89 -9.34 14.53 -2.19
N LYS A 90 -9.44 15.52 -1.28
CA LYS A 90 -10.13 15.39 0.03
C LYS A 90 -11.67 15.22 -0.06
N ASN A 91 -12.31 15.64 -1.15
CA ASN A 91 -13.76 15.58 -1.32
C ASN A 91 -14.12 14.55 -2.39
N SER A 92 -14.92 13.56 -1.98
CA SER A 92 -15.23 12.31 -2.68
C SER A 92 -15.58 12.47 -4.15
N THR A 93 -14.69 11.98 -5.00
CA THR A 93 -14.87 11.83 -6.43
C THR A 93 -14.60 10.37 -6.78
N ARG A 94 -15.46 9.80 -7.62
CA ARG A 94 -15.28 8.44 -8.15
C ARG A 94 -13.87 8.33 -8.74
N THR A 95 -13.13 7.30 -8.37
CA THR A 95 -11.79 7.03 -8.92
C THR A 95 -11.80 5.79 -9.79
N THR A 96 -10.97 5.78 -10.83
CA THR A 96 -10.74 4.59 -11.67
C THR A 96 -9.25 4.47 -11.98
N LEU A 97 -8.74 3.25 -12.10
CA LEU A 97 -7.34 2.99 -12.38
C LEU A 97 -7.04 3.01 -13.88
N GLY A 98 -5.82 3.41 -14.25
CA GLY A 98 -5.26 3.14 -15.56
C GLY A 98 -4.96 1.66 -15.76
N PRO A 99 -4.87 1.18 -17.01
CA PRO A 99 -4.71 -0.25 -17.30
C PRO A 99 -3.29 -0.79 -17.06
N THR A 100 -2.35 0.05 -16.60
CA THR A 100 -0.93 -0.29 -16.53
C THR A 100 -0.31 0.25 -15.26
N ILE A 101 0.52 -0.57 -14.62
CA ILE A 101 1.46 -0.17 -13.57
C ILE A 101 2.84 0.02 -14.21
N GLU A 102 3.48 1.16 -13.95
CA GLU A 102 4.90 1.33 -14.24
C GLU A 102 5.70 0.95 -12.99
N TRP A 103 6.47 -0.12 -13.07
CA TRP A 103 7.39 -0.58 -12.03
C TRP A 103 8.76 0.03 -12.23
N ARG A 104 9.37 0.47 -11.12
CA ARG A 104 10.71 1.04 -11.14
C ARG A 104 11.69 0.08 -10.49
N LEU A 105 12.79 -0.14 -11.20
CA LEU A 105 13.81 -1.14 -10.89
C LEU A 105 15.13 -0.43 -10.64
N ASN A 106 15.80 -0.76 -9.54
CA ASN A 106 17.19 -0.36 -9.32
C ASN A 106 18.11 -1.37 -10.04
N ARG A 107 18.70 -0.93 -11.15
CA ARG A 107 19.59 -1.75 -11.99
C ARG A 107 20.90 -2.06 -11.29
N SER A 108 21.36 -1.16 -10.42
CA SER A 108 22.57 -1.37 -9.61
C SER A 108 22.39 -2.42 -8.52
N ARG A 109 21.14 -2.78 -8.18
CA ARG A 109 20.79 -3.79 -7.17
C ARG A 109 20.00 -4.94 -7.78
N THR A 110 20.59 -5.67 -8.72
CA THR A 110 19.99 -6.88 -9.34
C THR A 110 18.56 -6.67 -9.88
N ASN A 111 18.29 -5.48 -10.43
CA ASN A 111 16.97 -5.06 -10.89
C ASN A 111 15.89 -5.17 -9.79
N SER A 112 16.21 -4.92 -8.52
CA SER A 112 15.24 -4.95 -7.42
C SER A 112 14.14 -3.91 -7.64
N VAL A 113 12.89 -4.26 -7.33
CA VAL A 113 11.75 -3.33 -7.39
C VAL A 113 11.90 -2.28 -6.30
N VAL A 114 11.89 -1.00 -6.66
CA VAL A 114 11.95 0.12 -5.70
C VAL A 114 10.60 0.79 -5.45
N GLY A 115 9.66 0.63 -6.37
CA GLY A 115 8.33 1.21 -6.24
C GLY A 115 7.54 1.11 -7.53
N MET A 116 6.34 1.65 -7.50
CA MET A 116 5.44 1.66 -8.64
C MET A 116 4.87 3.06 -8.88
N ILE A 117 4.48 3.33 -10.12
CA ILE A 117 3.71 4.49 -10.52
C ILE A 117 2.38 3.98 -11.08
N MET A 118 1.28 4.44 -10.49
CA MET A 118 -0.09 4.11 -10.89
C MET A 118 -0.80 5.35 -11.40
N ARG A 119 -1.38 5.28 -12.61
CA ARG A 119 -2.26 6.33 -13.10
C ARG A 119 -3.64 6.18 -12.47
N VAL A 120 -4.09 7.20 -11.77
CA VAL A 120 -5.42 7.25 -11.13
C VAL A 120 -6.22 8.37 -11.78
N TYR A 121 -7.40 8.04 -12.29
CA TYR A 121 -8.35 9.01 -12.82
C TYR A 121 -9.35 9.39 -11.76
N VAL A 122 -9.42 10.69 -11.45
CA VAL A 122 -10.40 11.30 -10.57
C VAL A 122 -11.51 11.90 -11.44
N HIS A 123 -12.74 11.41 -11.29
CA HIS A 123 -13.88 11.88 -12.07
C HIS A 123 -14.47 13.14 -11.45
N THR A 124 -14.45 14.26 -12.19
CA THR A 124 -15.05 15.53 -11.77
C THR A 124 -16.47 15.71 -12.30
N SER A 125 -16.86 14.91 -13.29
CA SER A 125 -18.24 14.75 -13.79
C SER A 125 -18.37 13.39 -14.47
N ALA A 126 -19.52 13.11 -15.08
CA ALA A 126 -19.72 11.89 -15.87
C ALA A 126 -18.72 11.75 -17.04
N THR A 127 -18.27 12.88 -17.62
CA THR A 127 -17.42 12.93 -18.82
C THR A 127 -16.03 13.51 -18.57
N LYS A 128 -15.84 14.29 -17.49
CA LYS A 128 -14.57 14.94 -17.18
C LYS A 128 -13.82 14.17 -16.10
N LYS A 129 -12.52 13.96 -16.33
CA LYS A 129 -11.61 13.32 -15.38
C LYS A 129 -10.24 13.99 -15.37
N ARG A 130 -9.57 13.97 -14.22
CA ARG A 130 -8.17 14.40 -14.03
C ARG A 130 -7.30 13.18 -13.75
N SER A 131 -6.13 13.09 -14.37
CA SER A 131 -5.21 11.97 -14.14
C SER A 131 -4.06 12.33 -13.21
N PHE A 132 -3.95 11.64 -12.10
CA PHE A 132 -2.82 11.71 -11.17
C PHE A 132 -1.89 10.53 -11.42
N LEU A 133 -0.60 10.70 -11.12
CA LEU A 133 0.32 9.58 -10.98
C LEU A 133 0.60 9.38 -9.50
N VAL A 134 0.06 8.33 -8.93
CA VAL A 134 0.32 7.94 -7.54
C VAL A 134 1.59 7.10 -7.50
N VAL A 135 2.47 7.40 -6.55
CA VAL A 135 3.79 6.81 -6.42
C VAL A 135 3.86 6.00 -5.13
N SER A 136 4.36 4.77 -5.21
CA SER A 136 4.65 3.93 -4.05
C SER A 136 6.15 3.75 -3.83
N LYS A 137 6.51 3.34 -2.61
CA LYS A 137 7.80 2.68 -2.33
C LYS A 137 7.60 1.20 -2.12
N VAL A 138 8.62 0.41 -2.47
CA VAL A 138 8.73 -1.01 -2.17
C VAL A 138 10.05 -1.24 -1.45
N THR A 139 9.98 -1.78 -0.24
CA THR A 139 11.15 -2.16 0.57
C THR A 139 11.00 -3.62 1.03
N SER A 140 11.96 -4.11 1.81
CA SER A 140 11.82 -5.42 2.48
C SER A 140 10.78 -5.42 3.61
N GLN A 141 10.49 -4.25 4.19
CA GLN A 141 9.63 -4.10 5.37
C GLN A 141 8.22 -3.63 5.04
N THR A 142 8.07 -2.83 3.99
CA THR A 142 6.79 -2.19 3.67
C THR A 142 6.65 -1.84 2.20
N ILE A 143 5.39 -1.80 1.75
CA ILE A 143 4.95 -1.22 0.49
C ILE A 143 3.85 -0.21 0.80
N CYS A 144 4.01 1.05 0.39
CA CYS A 144 3.04 2.11 0.71
C CYS A 144 3.11 3.26 -0.31
N ILE A 145 2.08 4.09 -0.36
CA ILE A 145 2.07 5.31 -1.17
C ILE A 145 2.93 6.37 -0.49
N VAL A 146 3.76 7.06 -1.27
CA VAL A 146 4.63 8.16 -0.80
C VAL A 146 4.26 9.52 -1.39
N GLY A 147 3.34 9.57 -2.35
CA GLY A 147 2.96 10.82 -3.01
C GLY A 147 2.08 10.62 -4.23
N SER A 148 1.59 11.75 -4.76
CA SER A 148 0.93 11.80 -6.05
C SER A 148 1.39 13.04 -6.83
N ILE A 149 1.44 12.92 -8.15
CA ILE A 149 1.79 14.01 -9.06
C ILE A 149 0.52 14.43 -9.83
N PRO A 150 0.07 15.69 -9.70
CA PRO A 150 -1.09 16.18 -10.45
C PRO A 150 -0.80 16.29 -11.96
N PRO A 151 -1.84 16.42 -12.82
CA PRO A 151 -1.64 16.60 -14.26
C PRO A 151 -0.77 17.83 -14.58
N GLN A 152 0.33 17.62 -15.31
CA GLN A 152 1.26 18.67 -15.76
C GLN A 152 2.17 18.15 -16.88
N ARG A 153 2.89 19.05 -17.57
CA ARG A 153 3.76 18.71 -18.73
C ARG A 153 4.80 17.62 -18.43
N ASN A 154 5.42 17.65 -17.25
CA ASN A 154 6.51 16.75 -16.86
C ASN A 154 6.07 15.66 -15.88
N GLN A 155 4.79 15.31 -15.85
CA GLN A 155 4.20 14.43 -14.84
C GLN A 155 4.96 13.09 -14.70
N ASN A 156 5.21 12.38 -15.81
CA ASN A 156 5.92 11.09 -15.79
C ASN A 156 7.37 11.22 -15.29
N LYS A 157 8.08 12.28 -15.71
CA LYS A 157 9.46 12.53 -15.28
C LYS A 157 9.51 12.77 -13.75
N GLN A 158 8.61 13.59 -13.22
CA GLN A 158 8.55 13.85 -11.79
C GLN A 158 8.16 12.60 -10.98
N ALA A 159 7.20 11.81 -11.47
CA ALA A 159 6.81 10.56 -10.82
C ALA A 159 7.97 9.56 -10.74
N ARG A 160 8.78 9.44 -11.83
CA ARG A 160 10.00 8.62 -11.86
C ARG A 160 11.07 9.12 -10.90
N VAL A 161 11.29 10.43 -10.82
CA VAL A 161 12.22 10.98 -9.83
C VAL A 161 11.74 10.70 -8.40
N MET A 162 10.44 10.85 -8.13
CA MET A 162 9.87 10.60 -6.80
C MET A 162 10.05 9.14 -6.36
N VAL A 163 9.70 8.18 -7.23
CA VAL A 163 9.80 6.74 -6.92
C VAL A 163 11.24 6.26 -6.79
N ASP A 164 12.16 6.77 -7.61
CA ASP A 164 13.58 6.43 -7.53
C ASP A 164 14.20 6.87 -6.18
N ASN A 165 13.64 7.92 -5.57
CA ASN A 165 14.04 8.45 -4.26
C ASN A 165 13.13 8.01 -3.10
N SER A 166 12.15 7.13 -3.36
CA SER A 166 11.06 6.85 -2.43
C SER A 166 11.46 6.08 -1.17
N ALA A 167 12.61 5.41 -1.16
CA ALA A 167 13.11 4.67 -0.01
C ALA A 167 13.21 5.56 1.25
N ASN A 168 13.53 6.85 1.06
CA ASN A 168 13.71 7.83 2.12
C ASN A 168 12.42 8.63 2.42
N MET A 169 11.34 8.39 1.69
CA MET A 169 10.09 9.14 1.85
C MET A 169 9.19 8.45 2.87
N PRO A 170 8.48 9.22 3.73
CA PRO A 170 7.47 8.67 4.62
C PRO A 170 6.30 8.12 3.80
N CYS A 171 5.61 7.13 4.36
CA CYS A 171 4.34 6.69 3.81
C CYS A 171 3.28 7.77 4.03
N ILE A 172 2.54 8.12 2.98
CA ILE A 172 1.37 9.01 3.04
C ILE A 172 0.09 8.20 3.22
N SER A 173 0.02 7.00 2.61
CA SER A 173 -1.04 6.06 2.93
C SER A 173 -0.67 5.30 4.20
N THR A 174 -1.39 5.59 5.26
CA THR A 174 -1.34 4.86 6.53
C THR A 174 -1.62 3.37 6.26
N PRO A 175 -1.01 2.41 6.98
CA PRO A 175 -1.63 1.09 7.13
C PRO A 175 -3.11 1.33 7.50
N LEU A 176 -4.03 0.61 6.84
CA LEU A 176 -5.50 0.72 6.95
C LEU A 176 -5.93 1.67 8.07
N PRO A 177 -6.57 2.82 7.77
CA PRO A 177 -7.00 3.74 8.81
C PRO A 177 -7.70 2.93 9.90
N GLN A 178 -7.23 3.04 11.14
CA GLN A 178 -7.89 2.36 12.27
C GLN A 178 -9.39 2.63 12.21
N ASP A 179 -9.80 3.82 11.76
CA ASP A 179 -11.19 4.22 11.48
C ASP A 179 -11.94 3.34 10.46
N MET A 180 -11.27 2.78 9.45
CA MET A 180 -11.89 1.89 8.46
C MET A 180 -12.03 0.46 9.00
N ILE A 181 -11.03 -0.01 9.76
CA ILE A 181 -11.13 -1.29 10.47
C ILE A 181 -12.20 -1.20 11.57
N LEU A 182 -12.20 -0.11 12.34
CA LEU A 182 -13.23 0.21 13.33
C LEU A 182 -14.61 0.23 12.67
N LYS A 183 -14.80 0.92 11.54
CA LYS A 183 -16.10 0.93 10.83
C LYS A 183 -16.59 -0.44 10.36
N THR A 184 -15.69 -1.39 10.13
CA THR A 184 -16.04 -2.72 9.63
C THR A 184 -16.21 -3.73 10.78
N LEU A 185 -15.50 -3.54 11.89
CA LEU A 185 -15.52 -4.45 13.05
C LEU A 185 -16.48 -4.00 14.16
N VAL A 186 -16.78 -2.71 14.28
CA VAL A 186 -17.75 -2.20 15.26
C VAL A 186 -19.13 -2.77 14.95
N GLY A 187 -19.74 -3.38 15.95
CA GLY A 187 -20.99 -4.11 15.79
C GLY A 187 -21.12 -5.28 16.75
N SER A 188 -22.20 -6.05 16.58
CA SER A 188 -22.44 -7.27 17.36
C SER A 188 -22.10 -8.48 16.49
N TRP A 189 -21.17 -9.31 16.96
CA TRP A 189 -20.77 -10.56 16.32
C TRP A 189 -21.35 -11.69 17.13
N VAL A 190 -22.36 -12.35 16.58
CA VAL A 190 -23.14 -13.36 17.29
C VAL A 190 -23.18 -14.68 16.52
N GLU A 191 -23.19 -15.77 17.26
CA GLU A 191 -23.39 -17.13 16.79
C GLU A 191 -24.45 -17.84 17.65
N PRO A 192 -25.10 -18.91 17.15
CA PRO A 192 -25.96 -19.73 17.98
C PRO A 192 -25.18 -20.41 19.12
N VAL A 193 -25.79 -20.51 20.29
CA VAL A 193 -25.20 -21.26 21.41
C VAL A 193 -25.07 -22.74 21.03
N PRO A 194 -23.89 -23.37 21.19
CA PRO A 194 -23.73 -24.80 20.95
C PRO A 194 -24.76 -25.61 21.74
N GLY A 195 -25.53 -26.44 21.04
CA GLY A 195 -26.62 -27.24 21.64
C GLY A 195 -27.94 -26.49 21.86
N ASN A 196 -28.02 -25.18 21.61
CA ASN A 196 -29.26 -24.40 21.68
C ASN A 196 -29.35 -23.34 20.57
N LYS A 197 -29.94 -23.73 19.43
CA LYS A 197 -30.05 -22.87 18.24
C LYS A 197 -30.99 -21.66 18.40
N GLN A 198 -31.80 -21.60 19.47
CA GLN A 198 -32.71 -20.49 19.74
C GLN A 198 -32.05 -19.35 20.53
N LYS A 199 -30.88 -19.60 21.13
CA LYS A 199 -30.12 -18.60 21.88
C LYS A 199 -28.88 -18.19 21.08
N MET A 200 -28.58 -16.90 21.06
CA MET A 200 -27.39 -16.34 20.42
C MET A 200 -26.37 -15.93 21.50
N GLN A 201 -25.09 -16.18 21.26
CA GLN A 201 -23.97 -15.72 22.08
C GLN A 201 -22.95 -14.97 21.21
N GLY A 202 -22.06 -14.21 21.83
CA GLY A 202 -20.96 -13.58 21.12
C GLY A 202 -20.41 -12.37 21.83
N PHE A 203 -20.00 -11.35 21.07
CA PHE A 203 -19.45 -10.11 21.62
C PHE A 203 -19.84 -8.89 20.79
N ARG A 204 -19.86 -7.74 21.45
CA ARG A 204 -20.06 -6.42 20.83
C ARG A 204 -18.77 -5.63 20.90
N LEU A 205 -18.39 -5.01 19.80
CA LEU A 205 -17.25 -4.11 19.70
C LEU A 205 -17.74 -2.67 19.53
N TYR A 206 -17.29 -1.78 20.42
CA TYR A 206 -17.61 -0.36 20.37
C TYR A 206 -16.48 0.45 19.73
N ALA A 207 -16.84 1.55 19.08
CA ALA A 207 -15.88 2.40 18.36
C ALA A 207 -14.81 3.04 19.27
N ASN A 208 -15.10 3.16 20.57
CA ASN A 208 -14.19 3.70 21.58
C ASN A 208 -13.19 2.65 22.14
N GLY A 209 -13.18 1.42 21.62
CA GLY A 209 -12.32 0.34 22.09
C GLY A 209 -12.90 -0.50 23.24
N ASP A 210 -14.15 -0.25 23.66
CA ASP A 210 -14.86 -1.12 24.60
C ASP A 210 -15.38 -2.38 23.91
N ALA A 211 -15.41 -3.48 24.66
CA ALA A 211 -16.04 -4.72 24.25
C ALA A 211 -17.03 -5.20 25.32
N GLU A 212 -18.08 -5.92 24.90
CA GLU A 212 -19.07 -6.50 25.81
C GLU A 212 -19.40 -7.92 25.36
N SER A 213 -19.46 -8.86 26.30
CA SER A 213 -19.92 -10.21 26.04
C SER A 213 -21.45 -10.29 25.95
N ILE A 214 -21.97 -10.97 24.92
CA ILE A 214 -23.41 -11.13 24.69
C ILE A 214 -23.82 -12.53 25.14
N ASN A 215 -24.68 -12.60 26.16
CA ASN A 215 -25.27 -13.85 26.68
C ASN A 215 -24.24 -14.90 27.13
N MET A 216 -23.06 -14.47 27.60
CA MET A 216 -22.00 -15.34 28.12
C MET A 216 -21.68 -14.98 29.57
N ARG A 217 -21.49 -16.00 30.42
CA ARG A 217 -21.18 -15.81 31.85
C ARG A 217 -19.69 -15.96 32.16
N THR A 218 -18.97 -16.79 31.40
CA THR A 218 -17.57 -17.18 31.70
C THR A 218 -16.53 -16.36 30.94
N LEU A 219 -16.77 -16.01 29.69
CA LEU A 219 -15.88 -15.15 28.90
C LEU A 219 -16.44 -13.73 28.91
N GLN A 220 -15.77 -12.83 29.62
CA GLN A 220 -16.16 -11.43 29.80
C GLN A 220 -15.13 -10.53 29.11
N TYR A 221 -15.45 -10.06 27.90
CA TYR A 221 -14.62 -9.09 27.19
C TYR A 221 -14.87 -7.68 27.73
N GLN A 222 -13.83 -6.87 27.86
CA GLN A 222 -13.92 -5.50 28.35
C GLN A 222 -13.36 -4.49 27.35
N LYS A 223 -12.23 -4.82 26.70
CA LYS A 223 -11.61 -3.97 25.69
C LYS A 223 -11.21 -4.77 24.47
N TRP A 224 -11.03 -4.04 23.37
CA TRP A 224 -10.46 -4.59 22.15
C TRP A 224 -9.57 -3.58 21.45
N ARG A 225 -8.62 -4.09 20.65
CA ARG A 225 -7.81 -3.30 19.73
C ARG A 225 -7.34 -4.13 18.56
N VAL A 226 -6.90 -3.45 17.51
CA VAL A 226 -6.37 -4.09 16.30
C VAL A 226 -4.85 -3.93 16.27
N GLU A 227 -4.15 -5.04 16.13
CA GLU A 227 -2.70 -5.09 15.98
C GLU A 227 -2.34 -5.86 14.71
N GLY A 228 -1.97 -5.13 13.65
CA GLY A 228 -1.73 -5.72 12.33
C GLY A 228 -2.99 -6.40 11.78
N ASN A 229 -2.96 -7.72 11.64
CA ASN A 229 -4.08 -8.54 11.19
C ASN A 229 -4.85 -9.21 12.34
N ASN A 230 -4.49 -8.93 13.59
CA ASN A 230 -5.09 -9.55 14.77
C ASN A 230 -6.06 -8.60 15.49
N ILE A 231 -7.11 -9.17 16.08
CA ILE A 231 -7.94 -8.51 17.08
C ILE A 231 -7.48 -9.02 18.44
N ILE A 232 -7.10 -8.10 19.32
CA ILE A 232 -6.68 -8.40 20.69
C ILE A 232 -7.82 -8.03 21.62
N PHE A 233 -8.24 -8.99 22.45
CA PHE A 233 -9.24 -8.80 23.51
C PHE A 233 -8.58 -8.77 24.89
N THR A 234 -9.14 -8.00 25.81
CA THR A 234 -8.83 -8.05 27.24
C THR A 234 -10.09 -7.98 28.08
#